data_AF-A0AAD8FKJ6-F1
#
_entry.id   AF-A0AAD8FKJ6-F1
#
_cell.length_a   1.000
_cell.length_b   1.000
_cell.length_c   1.000
_cell.angle_alpha   90.00
_cell.angle_beta   90.00
_cell.angle_gamma   90.00
#
_symmetry.space_group_name_H-M   'P 1'
#
loop_
_entity.id
_entity.type
_entity.pdbx_description
1 polymer ?
#
loop_
_entity_poly.entity_id
_entity_poly.type
_entity_poly.pdbx_seq_one_letter_code
_entity_poly.pdbx_strand_id
1 'polypeptide(L)'
;MFESASPDDGTLEDNKVVSLMKKMNTTITTSLISQKLKELEIKRVDGKRGRLSSEEFISLFKEISTRPEIYFLLVRYSSNADFMSTEDLLLFLEAEQGMHRVSKDNCLEIIERFEPTKEGRQKSQLGIDGFTAYLLSEKCDLFDPEHLTVCQDMTHPLSHYFIASSHNTYLLEDQLKGPSSVEGYIRALKKGCRCLDLDCWDGANDEPVIYHGHTLTSKISFKAVIEAINEYAFIASK
;
A
#
# COMPACT_ATOMS: atom_id res chain seq x y z
N MET A 1 2.91 5.65 -29.13
CA MET A 1 3.57 4.78 -28.11
C MET A 1 4.81 4.07 -28.63
N PHE A 2 4.79 3.46 -29.82
CA PHE A 2 5.99 2.87 -30.48
C PHE A 2 6.83 3.88 -31.28
N GLU A 3 6.68 5.19 -31.05
CA GLU A 3 7.44 6.24 -31.76
C GLU A 3 8.95 6.19 -31.51
N SER A 4 9.39 5.48 -30.47
CA SER A 4 10.80 5.26 -30.14
C SER A 4 11.39 3.99 -30.78
N ALA A 5 10.59 3.25 -31.55
CA ALA A 5 11.02 2.10 -32.31
C ALA A 5 11.95 2.50 -33.46
N SER A 6 12.87 1.61 -33.79
CA SER A 6 13.81 1.79 -34.90
C SER A 6 13.03 2.01 -36.21
N PRO A 7 13.28 3.12 -36.94
CA PRO A 7 12.61 3.40 -38.21
C PRO A 7 12.86 2.32 -39.28
N ASP A 8 13.97 1.59 -39.15
CA ASP A 8 14.44 0.63 -40.14
C ASP A 8 13.78 -0.76 -40.00
N ASP A 9 13.41 -1.16 -38.78
CA ASP A 9 12.88 -2.50 -38.51
C ASP A 9 11.66 -2.56 -37.57
N GLY A 10 11.19 -1.41 -37.07
CA GLY A 10 10.01 -1.33 -36.22
C GLY A 10 10.18 -1.95 -34.83
N THR A 11 11.41 -2.20 -34.38
CA THR A 11 11.70 -2.87 -33.10
C THR A 11 12.15 -1.93 -31.99
N LEU A 12 11.97 -2.36 -30.73
CA LEU A 12 12.45 -1.67 -29.53
C LEU A 12 13.61 -2.43 -28.87
N GLU A 13 14.63 -1.71 -28.43
CA GLU A 13 15.70 -2.27 -27.59
C GLU A 13 15.20 -2.55 -26.16
N ASP A 14 15.77 -3.56 -25.51
CA ASP A 14 15.36 -4.03 -24.18
C ASP A 14 15.31 -2.94 -23.10
N ASN A 15 16.27 -2.01 -23.11
CA ASN A 15 16.29 -0.86 -22.20
C ASN A 15 15.05 0.05 -22.38
N LYS A 16 14.63 0.29 -23.63
CA LYS A 16 13.42 1.04 -23.97
C LYS A 16 12.17 0.25 -23.63
N VAL A 17 12.17 -1.07 -23.82
CA VAL A 17 11.06 -1.95 -23.40
C VAL A 17 10.86 -1.87 -21.89
N VAL A 18 11.92 -2.03 -21.10
CA VAL A 18 11.86 -1.92 -19.63
C VAL A 18 11.34 -0.54 -19.21
N SER A 19 11.88 0.54 -19.78
CA SER A 19 11.44 1.89 -19.47
C SER A 19 9.97 2.12 -19.81
N LEU A 20 9.52 1.66 -20.99
CA LEU A 20 8.14 1.80 -21.43
C LEU A 20 7.17 0.99 -20.56
N MET A 21 7.51 -0.27 -20.24
CA MET A 21 6.69 -1.10 -19.36
C MET A 21 6.57 -0.51 -17.95
N LYS A 22 7.67 0.02 -17.39
CA LYS A 22 7.65 0.70 -16.08
C LYS A 22 6.85 1.99 -16.09
N LYS A 23 6.81 2.69 -17.22
CA LYS A 23 5.98 3.88 -17.41
C LYS A 23 4.50 3.53 -17.49
N MET A 24 4.16 2.39 -18.09
CA MET A 24 2.78 1.92 -18.24
C MET A 24 2.24 1.27 -16.97
N ASN A 25 3.07 0.52 -16.25
CA ASN A 25 2.69 -0.12 -14.99
C ASN A 25 3.86 -0.06 -14.00
N THR A 26 3.75 0.85 -13.04
CA THR A 26 4.82 1.14 -12.07
C THR A 26 5.05 -0.01 -11.09
N THR A 27 4.05 -0.87 -10.88
CA THR A 27 4.09 -1.99 -9.93
C THR A 27 4.95 -3.16 -10.40
N ILE A 28 5.13 -3.33 -11.71
CA ILE A 28 5.98 -4.40 -12.28
C ILE A 28 7.43 -4.15 -11.92
N THR A 29 8.13 -5.17 -11.38
CA THR A 29 9.55 -5.05 -11.04
C THR A 29 10.44 -5.17 -12.27
N THR A 30 11.56 -4.44 -12.29
CA THR A 30 12.54 -4.53 -13.37
C THR A 30 13.10 -5.95 -13.53
N SER A 31 13.28 -6.67 -12.42
CA SER A 31 13.76 -8.05 -12.42
C SER A 31 12.82 -8.99 -13.18
N LEU A 32 11.51 -8.87 -13.01
CA LEU A 32 10.52 -9.68 -13.71
C LEU A 32 10.53 -9.40 -15.22
N ILE A 33 10.60 -8.12 -15.62
CA ILE A 33 10.68 -7.74 -17.04
C ILE A 33 11.96 -8.31 -17.67
N SER A 34 13.11 -8.14 -17.00
CA SER A 34 14.38 -8.67 -17.48
C SER A 34 14.41 -10.20 -17.56
N GLN A 35 13.78 -10.90 -16.62
CA GLN A 35 13.64 -12.36 -16.67
C GLN A 35 12.84 -12.78 -17.91
N LYS A 36 11.69 -12.15 -18.13
CA LYS A 36 10.79 -12.50 -19.24
C LYS A 36 11.37 -12.14 -20.62
N LEU A 37 12.12 -11.04 -20.72
CA LEU A 37 12.91 -10.74 -21.92
C LEU A 37 13.93 -11.84 -22.22
N LYS A 38 14.68 -12.32 -21.22
CA LYS A 38 15.60 -13.45 -21.39
C LYS A 38 14.90 -14.75 -21.80
N GLU A 39 13.73 -15.05 -21.23
CA GLU A 39 12.92 -16.21 -21.62
C GLU A 39 12.50 -16.13 -23.10
N LEU A 40 12.13 -14.95 -23.59
CA LEU A 40 11.83 -14.72 -25.01
C LEU A 40 13.08 -14.86 -25.88
N GLU A 41 14.22 -14.31 -25.45
CA GLU A 41 15.48 -14.45 -26.19
C GLU A 41 15.92 -15.90 -26.37
N ILE A 42 15.74 -16.75 -25.35
CA ILE A 42 16.06 -18.19 -25.41
C ILE A 42 15.16 -18.90 -26.43
N LYS A 43 13.90 -18.47 -26.59
CA LYS A 43 12.94 -19.08 -27.52
C LYS A 43 13.17 -18.67 -28.98
N ARG A 44 13.96 -17.63 -29.24
CA ARG A 44 14.24 -17.16 -30.60
C ARG A 44 15.30 -18.00 -31.28
N VAL A 45 14.99 -18.46 -32.49
CA VAL A 45 15.86 -19.28 -33.33
C VAL A 45 16.61 -18.43 -34.37
N ASP A 46 16.14 -17.20 -34.57
CA ASP A 46 16.39 -16.31 -35.71
C ASP A 46 17.46 -15.21 -35.45
N GLY A 47 18.18 -15.28 -34.33
CA GLY A 47 19.43 -14.52 -34.12
C GLY A 47 19.28 -13.01 -33.88
N LYS A 48 18.08 -12.43 -33.99
CA LYS A 48 17.79 -11.04 -33.61
C LYS A 48 17.66 -10.93 -32.09
N ARG A 49 18.79 -10.74 -31.40
CA ARG A 49 18.87 -10.58 -29.94
C ARG A 49 18.65 -9.11 -29.52
N GLY A 50 18.11 -8.88 -28.32
CA GLY A 50 17.95 -7.54 -27.72
C GLY A 50 17.01 -6.56 -28.45
N ARG A 51 16.09 -7.06 -29.29
CA ARG A 51 15.12 -6.26 -30.07
C ARG A 51 13.73 -6.88 -30.04
N LEU A 52 12.70 -6.13 -29.67
CA LEU A 52 11.32 -6.62 -29.54
C LEU A 52 10.42 -5.97 -30.59
N SER A 53 9.64 -6.75 -31.34
CA SER A 53 8.60 -6.22 -32.24
C SER A 53 7.43 -5.64 -31.43
N SER A 54 6.55 -4.91 -32.10
CA SER A 54 5.33 -4.42 -31.47
C SER A 54 4.41 -5.55 -31.01
N GLU A 55 4.25 -6.63 -31.79
CA GLU A 55 3.41 -7.76 -31.36
C GLU A 55 4.01 -8.48 -30.15
N GLU A 56 5.33 -8.71 -30.17
CA GLU A 56 6.04 -9.37 -29.07
C GLU A 56 5.97 -8.54 -27.79
N PHE A 57 6.12 -7.22 -27.88
CA PHE A 57 5.93 -6.33 -26.75
C PHE A 57 4.52 -6.40 -26.17
N ILE A 58 3.49 -6.36 -27.02
CA ILE A 58 2.10 -6.43 -26.57
C ILE A 58 1.85 -7.78 -25.88
N SER A 59 2.34 -8.87 -26.46
CA SER A 59 2.23 -10.21 -25.87
C SER A 59 2.92 -10.28 -24.50
N LEU A 60 4.17 -9.82 -24.42
CA LEU A 60 4.96 -9.78 -23.20
C LEU A 60 4.30 -8.91 -22.12
N PHE A 61 3.84 -7.72 -22.49
CA PHE A 61 3.19 -6.81 -21.56
C PHE A 61 1.91 -7.40 -21.00
N LYS A 62 1.10 -8.05 -21.86
CA LYS A 62 -0.09 -8.78 -21.42
C LYS A 62 0.27 -9.92 -20.48
N GLU A 63 1.25 -10.76 -20.81
CA GLU A 63 1.67 -11.88 -19.97
C GLU A 63 2.11 -11.41 -18.57
N ILE A 64 2.89 -10.34 -18.49
CA ILE A 64 3.43 -9.84 -17.21
C ILE A 64 2.38 -9.05 -16.42
N SER A 65 1.48 -8.34 -17.09
CA SER A 65 0.50 -7.47 -16.43
C SER A 65 -0.80 -8.20 -16.08
N THR A 66 -1.08 -9.34 -16.72
CA THR A 66 -2.28 -10.12 -16.41
C THR A 66 -2.13 -10.75 -15.03
N ARG A 67 -3.13 -10.52 -14.18
CA ARG A 67 -3.28 -11.20 -12.89
C ARG A 67 -4.27 -12.36 -13.05
N PRO A 68 -3.82 -13.61 -13.22
CA PRO A 68 -4.70 -14.73 -13.55
C PRO A 68 -5.80 -14.94 -12.52
N GLU A 69 -5.50 -14.72 -11.25
CA GLU A 69 -6.46 -14.86 -10.15
C GLU A 69 -7.60 -13.83 -10.22
N ILE A 70 -7.33 -12.59 -10.66
CA ILE A 70 -8.40 -11.60 -10.87
C ILE A 70 -9.21 -11.97 -12.11
N TYR A 71 -8.54 -12.42 -13.18
CA TYR A 71 -9.23 -12.86 -14.38
C TYR A 71 -10.18 -14.04 -14.10
N PHE A 72 -9.72 -15.05 -13.36
CA PHE A 72 -10.57 -16.17 -12.95
C PHE A 72 -11.74 -15.73 -12.10
N LEU A 73 -11.54 -14.76 -11.21
CA LEU A 73 -12.61 -14.20 -10.40
C LEU A 73 -13.63 -13.46 -11.26
N LEU A 74 -13.20 -12.66 -12.23
CA LEU A 74 -14.09 -12.01 -13.19
C LEU A 74 -14.91 -13.03 -13.98
N VAL A 75 -14.26 -14.04 -14.57
CA VAL A 75 -14.93 -15.07 -15.36
C VAL A 75 -15.92 -15.88 -14.52
N ARG A 76 -15.62 -16.12 -13.24
CA ARG A 76 -16.50 -16.86 -12.33
C ARG A 76 -17.85 -16.15 -12.11
N TYR A 77 -17.84 -14.82 -12.05
CA TYR A 77 -19.04 -14.02 -11.77
C TYR A 77 -19.66 -13.38 -13.02
N SER A 78 -18.91 -13.29 -14.11
CA SER A 78 -19.37 -12.75 -15.39
C SER A 78 -20.22 -13.76 -16.15
N SER A 79 -21.38 -13.33 -16.63
CA SER A 79 -22.23 -14.13 -17.51
C SER A 79 -21.64 -14.36 -18.91
N ASN A 80 -20.65 -13.59 -19.34
CA ASN A 80 -20.11 -13.61 -20.71
C ASN A 80 -18.56 -13.56 -20.80
N ALA A 81 -17.88 -13.81 -19.68
CA ALA A 81 -16.42 -13.89 -19.50
C ALA A 81 -15.59 -12.62 -19.81
N ASP A 82 -16.11 -11.66 -20.57
CA ASP A 82 -15.35 -10.47 -20.99
C ASP A 82 -15.52 -9.27 -20.04
N PHE A 83 -16.66 -9.17 -19.35
CA PHE A 83 -16.97 -8.07 -18.43
C PHE A 83 -18.02 -8.49 -17.40
N MET A 84 -18.17 -7.73 -16.31
CA MET A 84 -19.31 -7.87 -15.40
C MET A 84 -20.36 -6.82 -15.72
N SER A 85 -21.61 -7.27 -15.91
CA SER A 85 -22.78 -6.40 -15.92
C SER A 85 -23.09 -5.89 -14.50
N THR A 86 -24.07 -4.98 -14.37
CA THR A 86 -24.55 -4.55 -13.05
C THR A 86 -25.07 -5.71 -12.20
N GLU A 87 -25.72 -6.69 -12.82
CA GLU A 87 -26.27 -7.87 -12.18
C GLU A 87 -25.15 -8.85 -11.75
N ASP A 88 -24.14 -9.04 -12.59
CA ASP A 88 -22.97 -9.87 -12.26
C ASP A 88 -22.18 -9.26 -11.08
N LEU A 89 -21.97 -7.93 -11.11
CA LEU A 89 -21.27 -7.21 -10.06
C LEU A 89 -22.06 -7.24 -8.74
N LEU A 90 -23.39 -7.11 -8.80
CA LEU A 90 -24.25 -7.27 -7.62
C LEU A 90 -24.05 -8.64 -6.97
N LEU A 91 -24.08 -9.71 -7.78
CA LEU A 91 -23.84 -11.07 -7.31
C LEU A 91 -22.45 -11.24 -6.69
N PHE A 92 -21.42 -10.66 -7.31
CA PHE A 92 -20.05 -10.68 -6.77
C PHE A 92 -19.98 -10.02 -5.39
N LEU A 93 -20.59 -8.84 -5.23
CA LEU A 93 -20.55 -8.09 -3.97
C LEU A 93 -21.30 -8.81 -2.85
N GLU A 94 -22.43 -9.45 -3.16
CA GLU A 94 -23.20 -10.19 -2.16
C GLU A 94 -22.58 -11.54 -1.82
N ALA A 95 -22.17 -12.32 -2.84
CA ALA A 95 -21.75 -13.71 -2.65
C ALA A 95 -20.28 -13.87 -2.31
N GLU A 96 -19.38 -13.08 -2.91
CA GLU A 96 -17.93 -13.19 -2.67
C GLU A 96 -17.45 -12.18 -1.63
N GLN A 97 -17.91 -10.92 -1.71
CA GLN A 97 -17.51 -9.88 -0.74
C GLN A 97 -18.36 -9.89 0.54
N GLY A 98 -19.45 -10.67 0.57
CA GLY A 98 -20.31 -10.79 1.75
C GLY A 98 -21.03 -9.51 2.12
N MET A 99 -21.16 -8.55 1.19
CA MET A 99 -21.80 -7.27 1.45
C MET A 99 -23.32 -7.43 1.56
N HIS A 100 -23.92 -6.77 2.54
CA HIS A 100 -25.36 -6.76 2.74
C HIS A 100 -26.00 -5.50 2.18
N ARG A 101 -27.23 -5.62 1.66
CA ARG A 101 -28.04 -4.50 1.14
C ARG A 101 -27.38 -3.76 -0.03
N VAL A 102 -26.64 -4.48 -0.87
CA VAL A 102 -26.06 -3.90 -2.09
C VAL A 102 -27.21 -3.56 -3.04
N SER A 103 -27.20 -2.35 -3.58
CA SER A 103 -28.18 -1.90 -4.57
C SER A 103 -27.57 -1.79 -5.95
N LYS A 104 -28.42 -1.79 -6.98
CA LYS A 104 -27.98 -1.55 -8.36
C LYS A 104 -27.28 -0.20 -8.53
N ASP A 105 -27.69 0.82 -7.77
CA ASP A 105 -27.04 2.13 -7.78
C ASP A 105 -25.60 2.07 -7.26
N ASN A 106 -25.32 1.21 -6.26
CA ASN A 106 -23.95 0.99 -5.80
C ASN A 106 -23.07 0.36 -6.89
N CYS A 107 -23.60 -0.62 -7.61
CA CYS A 107 -22.90 -1.23 -8.73
C CYS A 107 -22.62 -0.21 -9.84
N LEU A 108 -23.59 0.65 -10.17
CA LEU A 108 -23.41 1.72 -11.15
C LEU A 108 -22.34 2.74 -10.73
N GLU A 109 -22.31 3.12 -9.44
CA GLU A 109 -21.28 4.01 -8.90
C GLU A 109 -19.88 3.40 -9.04
N ILE A 110 -19.72 2.11 -8.73
CA ILE A 110 -18.46 1.39 -8.90
C ILE A 110 -18.06 1.40 -10.38
N ILE A 111 -18.97 1.06 -11.29
CA ILE A 111 -18.67 1.05 -12.73
C ILE A 111 -18.27 2.43 -13.23
N GLU A 112 -19.02 3.47 -12.89
CA GLU A 112 -18.72 4.84 -13.33
C GLU A 112 -17.37 5.34 -12.79
N ARG A 113 -16.98 4.90 -11.58
CA ARG A 113 -15.73 5.30 -10.94
C ARG A 113 -14.52 4.54 -11.47
N PHE A 114 -14.64 3.23 -11.69
CA PHE A 114 -13.49 2.36 -11.92
C PHE A 114 -13.34 1.89 -13.37
N GLU A 115 -14.40 1.85 -14.17
CA GLU A 115 -14.27 1.44 -15.57
C GLU A 115 -13.54 2.53 -16.40
N PRO A 116 -12.35 2.23 -16.95
CA PRO A 116 -11.55 3.24 -17.63
C PRO A 116 -12.18 3.71 -18.95
N THR A 117 -12.92 2.83 -19.64
CA THR A 117 -13.47 3.14 -20.97
C THR A 117 -14.80 3.89 -20.86
N LYS A 118 -15.00 4.89 -21.73
CA LYS A 118 -16.31 5.58 -21.82
C LYS A 118 -17.41 4.64 -22.31
N GLU A 119 -17.05 3.73 -23.22
CA GLU A 119 -17.98 2.76 -23.80
C GLU A 119 -18.46 1.75 -22.75
N GLY A 120 -17.56 1.22 -21.92
CA GLY A 120 -17.89 0.33 -20.81
C GLY A 120 -18.81 1.02 -19.80
N ARG A 121 -18.49 2.26 -19.40
CA ARG A 121 -19.34 3.08 -18.52
C ARG A 121 -20.75 3.31 -19.08
N GLN A 122 -20.85 3.72 -20.35
CA GLN A 122 -22.13 3.93 -21.02
C GLN A 122 -22.98 2.67 -21.11
N LYS A 123 -22.35 1.50 -21.22
CA LYS A 123 -23.03 0.20 -21.25
C LYS A 123 -23.23 -0.41 -19.87
N SER A 124 -22.77 0.25 -18.81
CA SER A 124 -22.75 -0.28 -17.43
C SER A 124 -22.04 -1.62 -17.34
N GLN A 125 -20.83 -1.70 -17.91
CA GLN A 125 -19.99 -2.90 -17.97
C GLN A 125 -18.65 -2.63 -17.28
N LEU A 126 -18.24 -3.51 -16.37
CA LEU A 126 -16.94 -3.48 -15.72
C LEU A 126 -16.00 -4.50 -16.36
N GLY A 127 -15.02 -4.03 -17.12
CA GLY A 127 -13.98 -4.88 -17.68
C GLY A 127 -12.91 -5.28 -16.65
N ILE A 128 -11.97 -6.13 -17.07
CA ILE A 128 -10.89 -6.64 -16.20
C ILE A 128 -10.04 -5.53 -15.56
N ASP A 129 -9.75 -4.45 -16.30
CA ASP A 129 -8.95 -3.34 -15.81
C ASP A 129 -9.71 -2.55 -14.74
N GLY A 130 -10.99 -2.27 -14.98
CA GLY A 130 -11.85 -1.59 -14.01
C GLY A 130 -12.09 -2.44 -12.77
N PHE A 131 -12.29 -3.76 -12.94
CA PHE A 131 -12.44 -4.68 -11.82
C PHE A 131 -11.16 -4.78 -10.98
N THR A 132 -9.99 -4.84 -11.64
CA THR A 132 -8.69 -4.81 -10.96
C THR A 132 -8.51 -3.51 -10.17
N ALA A 133 -8.87 -2.37 -10.77
CA ALA A 133 -8.81 -1.08 -10.09
C ALA A 133 -9.75 -1.01 -8.88
N TYR A 134 -10.95 -1.59 -8.98
CA TYR A 134 -11.89 -1.68 -7.88
C TYR A 134 -11.35 -2.52 -6.72
N LEU A 135 -10.84 -3.73 -7.00
CA LEU A 135 -10.28 -4.63 -5.98
C LEU A 135 -9.06 -4.05 -5.25
N LEU A 136 -8.32 -3.15 -5.90
CA LEU A 136 -7.15 -2.46 -5.32
C LEU A 136 -7.52 -1.13 -4.65
N SER A 137 -8.80 -0.77 -4.63
CA SER A 137 -9.27 0.47 -4.02
C SER A 137 -9.60 0.29 -2.54
N GLU A 138 -9.65 1.40 -1.82
CA GLU A 138 -10.05 1.48 -0.41
C GLU A 138 -11.43 0.84 -0.13
N LYS A 139 -12.28 0.70 -1.15
CA LYS A 139 -13.59 0.03 -1.03
C LYS A 139 -13.47 -1.48 -0.79
N CYS A 140 -12.35 -2.07 -1.14
CA CYS A 140 -12.03 -3.49 -0.96
C CYS A 140 -10.89 -3.67 0.05
N ASP A 141 -10.57 -2.64 0.85
CA ASP A 141 -9.60 -2.80 1.92
C ASP A 141 -10.08 -3.84 2.93
N LEU A 142 -9.13 -4.62 3.44
CA LEU A 142 -9.40 -5.63 4.46
C LEU A 142 -9.84 -5.00 5.80
N PHE A 143 -9.45 -3.75 6.04
CA PHE A 143 -9.78 -3.04 7.27
C PHE A 143 -11.20 -2.48 7.20
N ASP A 144 -11.99 -2.77 8.24
CA ASP A 144 -13.34 -2.22 8.38
C ASP A 144 -13.28 -0.67 8.42
N PRO A 145 -13.94 0.03 7.48
CA PRO A 145 -13.98 1.48 7.48
C PRO A 145 -14.55 2.09 8.77
N GLU A 146 -15.47 1.40 9.46
CA GLU A 146 -16.04 1.89 10.73
C GLU A 146 -14.96 1.97 11.83
N HIS A 147 -13.96 1.09 11.76
CA HIS A 147 -12.85 1.03 12.71
C HIS A 147 -11.69 1.99 12.38
N LEU A 148 -11.78 2.75 11.28
CA LEU A 148 -10.82 3.82 10.95
C LEU A 148 -11.01 5.07 11.82
N THR A 149 -12.14 5.16 12.51
CA THR A 149 -12.41 6.22 13.49
C THR A 149 -12.74 5.62 14.86
N VAL A 150 -12.81 6.45 15.90
CA VAL A 150 -13.21 6.00 17.24
C VAL A 150 -14.67 5.54 17.19
N CYS A 151 -14.88 4.23 17.20
CA CYS A 151 -16.19 3.59 17.15
C CYS A 151 -16.64 2.99 18.49
N GLN A 152 -15.73 2.87 19.47
CA GLN A 152 -16.05 2.36 20.79
C GLN A 152 -16.67 3.43 21.68
N ASP A 153 -17.43 3.00 22.70
CA ASP A 153 -17.83 3.88 23.79
C ASP A 153 -16.60 4.29 24.59
N MET A 154 -16.25 5.58 24.56
CA MET A 154 -15.10 6.16 25.27
C MET A 154 -15.46 6.77 26.63
N THR A 155 -16.64 6.43 27.18
CA THR A 155 -17.14 6.96 28.46
C THR A 155 -16.98 6.01 29.66
N HIS A 156 -16.52 4.78 29.44
CA HIS A 156 -16.23 3.84 30.53
C HIS A 156 -14.98 4.27 31.33
N PRO A 157 -14.76 3.69 32.53
CA PRO A 157 -13.53 3.92 33.29
C PRO A 157 -12.28 3.46 32.52
N LEU A 158 -11.14 4.13 32.76
CA LEU A 158 -9.87 3.86 32.07
C LEU A 158 -9.44 2.39 32.11
N SER A 159 -9.75 1.68 33.19
CA SER A 159 -9.42 0.25 33.38
C SER A 159 -10.13 -0.70 32.41
N HIS A 160 -11.08 -0.22 31.61
CA HIS A 160 -11.79 -1.03 30.62
C HIS A 160 -11.13 -1.01 29.24
N TYR A 161 -10.08 -0.20 29.05
CA TYR A 161 -9.42 -0.03 27.76
C TYR A 161 -8.02 -0.61 27.76
N PHE A 162 -7.62 -1.18 26.62
CA PHE A 162 -6.21 -1.40 26.35
C PHE A 162 -5.55 -0.07 25.95
N ILE A 163 -4.44 0.26 26.61
CA ILE A 163 -3.72 1.52 26.40
C ILE A 163 -2.40 1.21 25.69
N ALA A 164 -2.20 1.80 24.51
CA ALA A 164 -0.93 1.73 23.81
C ALA A 164 0.19 2.36 24.66
N SER A 165 1.10 1.53 25.16
CA SER A 165 2.09 1.90 26.17
C SER A 165 3.51 1.60 25.70
N SER A 166 4.46 2.47 26.03
CA SER A 166 5.88 2.35 25.67
C SER A 166 6.74 2.27 26.91
N HIS A 167 7.54 1.21 26.98
CA HIS A 167 8.52 1.00 28.04
C HIS A 167 9.88 1.62 27.67
N ASN A 168 10.54 2.28 28.61
CA ASN A 168 11.82 2.98 28.41
C ASN A 168 11.85 3.80 27.10
N THR A 169 10.83 4.65 26.90
CA THR A 169 10.53 5.33 25.63
C THR A 169 11.71 6.13 25.06
N TYR A 170 12.60 6.59 25.93
CA TYR A 170 13.79 7.34 25.54
C TYR A 170 14.83 6.49 24.80
N LEU A 171 14.87 5.16 24.97
CA LEU A 171 15.86 4.28 24.33
C LEU A 171 15.48 3.94 22.88
N LEU A 172 16.40 4.19 21.95
CA LEU A 172 16.19 3.84 20.54
C LEU A 172 16.70 2.43 20.18
N GLU A 173 17.59 1.87 21.00
CA GLU A 173 18.27 0.60 20.73
C GLU A 173 18.35 -0.28 21.99
N ASP A 174 19.52 -0.77 22.36
CA ASP A 174 19.71 -1.69 23.47
C ASP A 174 19.63 -1.02 24.85
N GLN A 175 19.37 -1.84 25.88
CA GLN A 175 19.18 -1.39 27.25
C GLN A 175 20.48 -1.02 27.98
N LEU A 176 21.66 -1.31 27.46
CA LEU A 176 22.93 -1.16 28.20
C LEU A 176 23.82 -0.04 27.67
N LYS A 177 23.84 0.18 26.36
CA LYS A 177 24.73 1.14 25.67
C LYS A 177 24.03 1.94 24.58
N GLY A 178 22.74 1.66 24.34
CA GLY A 178 21.95 2.32 23.30
C GLY A 178 21.80 3.83 23.54
N PRO A 179 21.57 4.61 22.48
CA PRO A 179 21.33 6.03 22.61
C PRO A 179 19.92 6.31 23.19
N SER A 180 19.87 7.23 24.15
CA SER A 180 18.65 7.91 24.58
C SER A 180 18.36 9.10 23.68
N SER A 181 17.10 9.33 23.31
CA SER A 181 16.70 10.42 22.43
C SER A 181 15.29 10.95 22.70
N VAL A 182 15.14 12.27 22.59
CA VAL A 182 13.83 12.95 22.59
C VAL A 182 12.96 12.44 21.43
N GLU A 183 13.57 12.05 20.30
CA GLU A 183 12.87 11.51 19.14
C GLU A 183 12.13 10.19 19.44
N GLY A 184 12.56 9.43 20.45
CA GLY A 184 11.83 8.23 20.92
C GLY A 184 10.41 8.57 21.36
N TYR A 185 10.24 9.64 22.14
CA TYR A 185 8.95 10.16 22.57
C TYR A 185 8.10 10.65 21.39
N ILE A 186 8.70 11.43 20.48
CA ILE A 186 8.01 11.96 19.29
C ILE A 186 7.45 10.82 18.45
N ARG A 187 8.25 9.76 18.19
CA ARG A 187 7.81 8.60 17.42
C ARG A 187 6.73 7.80 18.12
N ALA A 188 6.84 7.59 19.43
CA ALA A 188 5.82 6.90 20.21
C ALA A 188 4.47 7.64 20.12
N LEU A 189 4.47 8.96 20.33
CA LEU A 189 3.27 9.79 20.27
C LEU A 189 2.65 9.85 18.87
N LYS A 190 3.47 9.99 17.81
CA LYS A 190 3.00 9.95 16.41
C LYS A 190 2.39 8.61 16.01
N LYS A 191 2.77 7.52 16.68
CA LYS A 191 2.16 6.18 16.53
C LYS A 191 0.94 5.96 17.43
N GLY A 192 0.47 6.98 18.14
CA GLY A 192 -0.71 6.89 19.01
C GLY A 192 -0.45 6.31 20.41
N CYS A 193 0.81 6.15 20.83
CA CYS A 193 1.12 5.72 22.20
C CYS A 193 0.62 6.75 23.22
N ARG A 194 -0.02 6.30 24.31
CA ARG A 194 -0.68 7.12 25.33
C ARG A 194 -0.06 7.00 26.73
N CYS A 195 0.85 6.04 26.93
CA CYS A 195 1.60 5.89 28.17
C CYS A 195 3.09 5.81 27.85
N LEU A 196 3.88 6.67 28.50
CA LEU A 196 5.31 6.86 28.23
C LEU A 196 6.10 6.75 29.54
N ASP A 197 7.27 6.14 29.48
CA ASP A 197 8.17 6.00 30.62
C ASP A 197 9.29 7.06 30.60
N LEU A 198 9.55 7.66 31.75
CA LEU A 198 10.59 8.68 31.95
C LEU A 198 11.43 8.32 33.18
N ASP A 199 12.60 7.72 32.94
CA ASP A 199 13.55 7.41 34.02
C ASP A 199 14.36 8.64 34.39
N CYS A 200 13.88 9.38 35.39
CA CYS A 200 14.43 10.66 35.78
C CYS A 200 15.56 10.49 36.81
N TRP A 201 16.68 11.18 36.57
CA TRP A 201 17.86 11.18 37.44
C TRP A 201 18.41 12.60 37.62
N ASP A 202 19.13 12.80 38.72
CA ASP A 202 19.85 14.05 38.96
C ASP A 202 20.94 14.27 37.90
N GLY A 203 20.90 15.43 37.25
CA GLY A 203 21.92 15.87 36.30
C GLY A 203 22.85 16.94 36.87
N ALA A 204 23.70 17.48 36.01
CA ALA A 204 24.59 18.59 36.40
C ALA A 204 23.79 19.90 36.46
N ASN A 205 24.29 20.87 37.25
CA ASN A 205 23.71 22.21 37.39
C ASN A 205 22.24 22.22 37.86
N ASP A 206 21.86 21.27 38.72
CA ASP A 206 20.50 21.11 39.23
C ASP A 206 19.41 20.88 38.15
N GLU A 207 19.81 20.44 36.95
CA GLU A 207 18.90 20.12 35.85
C GLU A 207 18.69 18.59 35.74
N PRO A 208 17.44 18.09 35.77
CA PRO A 208 17.17 16.66 35.67
C PRO A 208 17.44 16.11 34.26
N VAL A 209 17.88 14.86 34.22
CA VAL A 209 18.17 14.11 32.99
C VAL A 209 17.38 12.82 32.93
N ILE A 210 17.18 12.30 31.72
CA ILE A 210 16.55 10.99 31.49
C ILE A 210 17.57 10.06 30.86
N TYR A 211 17.71 8.85 31.43
CA TYR A 211 18.48 7.73 30.89
C TYR A 211 18.25 6.45 31.70
N HIS A 212 18.78 5.33 31.23
CA HIS A 212 18.69 4.07 31.96
C HIS A 212 19.79 4.01 33.03
N GLY A 213 19.38 4.12 34.28
CA GLY A 213 20.28 4.16 35.44
C GLY A 213 21.27 3.02 35.50
N HIS A 214 22.48 3.31 36.02
CA HIS A 214 23.55 2.32 36.17
C HIS A 214 24.00 1.63 34.86
N THR A 215 23.72 2.23 33.71
CA THR A 215 24.18 1.74 32.40
C THR A 215 25.03 2.78 31.66
N LEU A 216 25.43 2.47 30.42
CA LEU A 216 26.21 3.33 29.55
C LEU A 216 25.35 4.03 28.48
N THR A 217 24.01 3.97 28.60
CA THR A 217 23.12 4.69 27.69
C THR A 217 23.36 6.20 27.77
N SER A 218 23.21 6.91 26.66
CA SER A 218 23.36 8.37 26.67
C SER A 218 22.26 9.05 27.51
N LYS A 219 22.48 10.30 27.88
CA LYS A 219 21.55 11.09 28.70
C LYS A 219 20.90 12.18 27.86
N ILE A 220 19.64 12.47 28.13
CA ILE A 220 18.90 13.57 27.51
C ILE A 220 18.31 14.50 28.58
N SER A 221 18.07 15.76 28.21
CA SER A 221 17.45 16.74 29.11
C SER A 221 15.99 16.38 29.37
N PHE A 222 15.59 16.35 30.64
CA PHE A 222 14.18 16.19 31.02
C PHE A 222 13.31 17.31 30.43
N LYS A 223 13.77 18.56 30.51
CA LYS A 223 13.07 19.73 29.95
C LYS A 223 12.76 19.55 28.46
N ALA A 224 13.74 19.14 27.67
CA ALA A 224 13.56 18.90 26.24
C ALA A 224 12.54 17.78 25.96
N VAL A 225 12.50 16.74 26.79
CA VAL A 225 11.50 15.66 26.69
C VAL A 225 10.09 16.19 26.98
N ILE A 226 9.90 16.97 28.05
CA ILE A 226 8.59 17.54 28.37
C ILE A 226 8.11 18.52 27.30
N GLU A 227 9.00 19.36 26.76
CA GLU A 227 8.68 20.26 25.64
C GLU A 227 8.20 19.47 24.42
N ALA A 228 8.87 18.38 24.07
CA ALA A 228 8.44 17.50 22.99
C ALA A 228 7.12 16.78 23.30
N ILE A 229 6.92 16.28 24.53
CA ILE A 229 5.64 15.67 24.90
C ILE A 229 4.51 16.68 24.76
N ASN A 230 4.69 17.91 25.25
CA ASN A 230 3.70 18.98 25.13
C ASN A 230 3.35 19.31 23.67
N GLU A 231 4.33 19.32 22.77
CA GLU A 231 4.10 19.58 21.33
C GLU A 231 3.38 18.41 20.63
N TYR A 232 3.73 17.16 20.96
CA TYR A 232 3.32 15.98 20.18
C TYR A 232 2.20 15.14 20.82
N ALA A 233 1.85 15.37 22.10
CA ALA A 233 0.95 14.51 22.87
C ALA A 233 -0.36 14.22 22.15
N PHE A 234 -0.93 15.20 21.44
CA PHE A 234 -2.28 15.10 20.88
C PHE A 234 -2.36 15.14 19.36
N ILE A 235 -1.24 14.99 18.64
CA ILE A 235 -1.22 15.04 17.17
C ILE A 235 -1.93 13.83 16.55
N ALA A 236 -1.70 12.63 17.07
CA ALA A 236 -2.28 11.39 16.53
C ALA A 236 -3.60 10.96 17.22
N SER A 237 -3.86 11.44 18.44
CA SER A 237 -5.01 11.04 19.25
C SER A 237 -5.30 12.15 20.28
N LYS A 238 -6.57 12.54 20.43
CA LYS A 238 -7.03 13.64 21.28
C LYS A 238 -7.53 13.14 22.63
#